data_AF-A0A954JKC8-F1
#
_entry.id   AF-A0A954JKC8-F1
#
_cell.length_a   1.000
_cell.length_b   1.000
_cell.length_c   1.000
_cell.angle_alpha   90.00
_cell.angle_beta   90.00
_cell.angle_gamma   90.00
#
_symmetry.space_group_name_H-M   'P 1'
#
loop_
_entity.id
_entity.type
_entity.pdbx_description
1 polymer ?
#
loop_
_entity_poly.entity_id
_entity_poly.type
_entity_poly.pdbx_seq_one_letter_code
_entity_poly.pdbx_strand_id
1 'polypeptide(L)'
;MVRLPHRSEIVTALVVIALLWAYIWEVCRERRALAPPSGVDTLAQFAKSMPKPRHLALVENNGTTAFVWIGETSGPFDQPSGPSCYLFDTSGKLLAWQPDTGEGGPLDSWAIAGHSAKEMTLSEAIEENRE
;
A
#
# COMPACT_ATOMS: atom_id res chain seq x y z
N MET A 1 0.01 50.44 9.85
CA MET A 1 1.20 50.29 10.72
C MET A 1 1.59 48.81 10.68
N VAL A 2 2.62 48.45 9.90
CA VAL A 2 3.03 47.05 9.69
C VAL A 2 3.99 46.67 10.82
N ARG A 3 3.61 45.71 11.68
CA ARG A 3 4.53 45.15 12.68
C ARG A 3 5.55 44.27 11.95
N LEU A 4 6.84 44.60 12.08
CA LEU A 4 7.91 43.72 11.63
C LEU A 4 7.91 42.46 12.51
N PRO A 5 7.92 41.25 11.93
CA PRO A 5 7.91 40.01 12.69
C PRO A 5 9.14 39.91 13.57
N HIS A 6 8.94 39.41 14.79
CA HIS A 6 10.05 39.23 15.73
C HIS A 6 10.95 38.09 15.23
N ARG A 7 12.27 38.15 15.47
CA ARG A 7 13.21 37.12 14.99
C ARG A 7 12.80 35.70 15.39
N SER A 8 12.15 35.55 16.55
CA SER A 8 11.60 34.28 17.03
C SER A 8 10.45 33.75 16.16
N GLU A 9 9.59 34.60 15.61
CA GLU A 9 8.47 34.18 14.75
C GLU A 9 8.98 33.60 13.43
N ILE A 10 10.02 34.21 12.86
CA ILE A 10 10.67 33.74 11.63
C ILE A 10 11.31 32.37 11.88
N VAL A 11 12.05 32.21 12.99
CA VAL A 11 12.68 30.93 13.34
C VAL A 11 11.64 29.84 13.53
N THR A 12 10.56 30.12 14.27
CA THR A 12 9.46 29.16 14.46
C THR A 12 8.83 28.75 13.14
N ALA A 13 8.55 29.70 12.25
CA ALA A 13 7.99 29.40 10.94
C ALA A 13 8.92 28.50 10.10
N LEU A 14 10.23 28.78 10.11
CA LEU A 14 11.21 27.94 9.40
C LEU A 14 11.28 26.52 9.96
N VAL A 15 11.23 26.35 11.28
CA VAL A 15 11.22 25.03 11.92
C VAL A 15 9.97 24.25 11.53
N VAL A 16 8.79 24.87 11.58
CA VAL A 16 7.53 24.22 11.18
C VAL A 16 7.58 23.80 9.71
N ILE A 17 8.05 24.68 8.82
CA ILE A 17 8.21 24.37 7.39
C ILE A 17 9.17 23.19 7.18
N ALA A 18 10.31 23.18 7.88
CA ALA A 18 11.29 22.08 7.77
C ALA A 18 10.69 20.74 8.23
N LEU A 19 9.90 20.74 9.32
CA LEU A 19 9.21 19.53 9.80
C LEU A 19 8.15 19.05 8.80
N LEU A 20 7.39 19.96 8.17
CA LEU A 20 6.42 19.60 7.13
C LEU A 20 7.11 18.98 5.91
N TRP A 21 8.23 19.54 5.46
CA TRP A 21 9.01 18.96 4.35
C TRP A 21 9.59 17.59 4.70
N ALA A 22 10.13 17.43 5.90
CA ALA A 22 10.62 16.14 6.38
C ALA A 22 9.51 15.07 6.42
N TYR A 23 8.31 15.45 6.88
CA TYR A 23 7.15 14.57 6.87
C TYR A 23 6.72 14.16 5.45
N ILE A 24 6.59 15.13 4.53
CA ILE A 24 6.24 14.84 3.12
C ILE A 24 7.28 13.92 2.47
N TRP A 25 8.57 14.16 2.73
CA TRP A 25 9.65 13.33 2.22
C TRP A 25 9.53 11.88 2.70
N GLU A 26 9.28 11.68 4.01
CA GLU A 26 9.14 10.35 4.59
C GLU A 26 7.95 9.60 4.00
N VAL A 27 6.78 10.25 3.90
CA VAL A 27 5.58 9.66 3.28
C VAL A 27 5.85 9.29 1.81
N CYS A 28 6.53 10.16 1.05
CA CYS A 28 6.89 9.86 -0.33
C CYS A 28 7.87 8.70 -0.44
N ARG A 29 8.83 8.60 0.50
CA ARG A 29 9.82 7.52 0.54
C ARG A 29 9.15 6.18 0.85
N GLU A 30 8.26 6.14 1.84
CA GLU A 30 7.48 4.95 2.19
C GLU A 30 6.58 4.51 1.03
N ARG A 31 5.80 5.42 0.44
CA ARG A 31 4.93 5.12 -0.71
C ARG A 31 5.72 4.58 -1.92
N ARG A 32 6.94 5.08 -2.15
CA ARG A 32 7.83 4.54 -3.20
C ARG A 32 8.39 3.17 -2.86
N ALA A 33 8.66 2.89 -1.59
CA ALA A 33 9.13 1.58 -1.15
C ALA A 33 8.05 0.49 -1.27
N LEU A 34 6.77 0.88 -1.20
CA LEU A 34 5.62 0.00 -1.43
C LEU A 34 5.28 -0.18 -2.92
N ALA A 35 5.87 0.60 -3.81
CA ALA A 35 5.63 0.43 -5.24
C ALA A 35 6.19 -0.93 -5.71
N PRO A 36 5.45 -1.69 -6.54
CA PRO A 36 5.94 -2.91 -7.15
C PRO A 36 7.27 -2.63 -7.88
N PRO A 37 8.31 -3.44 -7.68
CA PRO A 37 9.58 -3.26 -8.38
C PRO A 37 9.40 -3.35 -9.90
N SER A 38 10.17 -2.56 -10.66
CA SER A 38 10.11 -2.58 -12.12
C SER A 38 10.44 -3.96 -12.67
N GLY A 39 9.55 -4.53 -13.49
CA GLY A 39 9.73 -5.85 -14.09
C GLY A 39 9.29 -7.02 -13.19
N VAL A 40 8.74 -6.74 -12.01
CA VAL A 40 8.07 -7.74 -11.17
C VAL A 40 6.58 -7.67 -11.44
N ASP A 41 6.11 -8.57 -12.29
CA ASP A 41 4.71 -8.61 -12.74
C ASP A 41 3.99 -9.92 -12.38
N THR A 42 4.66 -10.86 -11.71
CA THR A 42 4.05 -12.12 -11.26
C THR A 42 4.05 -12.26 -9.74
N LEU A 43 3.04 -12.94 -9.19
CA LEU A 43 2.86 -13.20 -7.76
C LEU A 43 4.10 -13.88 -7.16
N ALA A 44 4.66 -14.86 -7.87
CA ALA A 44 5.84 -15.60 -7.44
C ALA A 44 7.12 -14.74 -7.40
N GLN A 45 7.26 -13.76 -8.31
CA GLN A 45 8.37 -12.81 -8.26
C GLN A 45 8.13 -11.75 -7.18
N PHE A 46 6.90 -11.26 -7.09
CA PHE A 46 6.48 -10.24 -6.13
C PHE A 46 6.72 -10.70 -4.70
N ALA A 47 6.35 -11.95 -4.40
CA ALA A 47 6.57 -12.55 -3.10
C ALA A 47 8.04 -12.73 -2.70
N LYS A 48 8.98 -12.69 -3.65
CA LYS A 48 10.43 -12.72 -3.37
C LYS A 48 10.99 -11.34 -3.09
N SER A 49 10.41 -10.30 -3.68
CA SER A 49 10.90 -8.93 -3.59
C SER A 49 10.22 -8.08 -2.52
N MET A 50 8.98 -8.42 -2.16
CA MET A 50 8.16 -7.64 -1.25
C MET A 50 8.07 -8.28 0.14
N PRO A 51 7.80 -7.50 1.19
CA PRO A 51 7.48 -8.03 2.51
C PRO A 51 6.31 -9.00 2.46
N LYS A 52 6.24 -9.90 3.45
CA LYS A 52 5.12 -10.85 3.55
C LYS A 52 3.78 -10.10 3.66
N PRO A 53 2.71 -10.60 3.04
CA PRO A 53 1.39 -9.99 3.19
C PRO A 53 0.94 -10.13 4.64
N ARG A 54 0.19 -9.13 5.11
CA ARG A 54 -0.61 -9.27 6.33
C ARG A 54 -1.81 -10.18 6.08
N HIS A 55 -2.34 -10.14 4.86
CA HIS A 55 -3.46 -10.97 4.44
C HIS A 55 -3.35 -11.25 2.95
N LEU A 56 -3.61 -12.48 2.54
CA LEU A 56 -3.66 -12.91 1.15
C LEU A 56 -4.92 -13.76 0.99
N ALA A 57 -5.72 -13.46 -0.03
CA ALA A 57 -6.95 -14.19 -0.28
C ALA A 57 -7.26 -14.25 -1.78
N LEU A 58 -7.93 -15.32 -2.20
CA LEU A 58 -8.56 -15.39 -3.50
C LEU A 58 -9.97 -14.83 -3.38
N VAL A 59 -10.25 -13.75 -4.12
CA VAL A 59 -11.49 -12.99 -4.01
C VAL A 59 -12.20 -12.99 -5.36
N GLU A 60 -13.51 -13.23 -5.33
CA GLU A 60 -14.39 -12.97 -6.47
C GLU A 60 -15.11 -11.64 -6.24
N ASN A 61 -14.94 -10.69 -7.16
CA ASN A 61 -15.62 -9.40 -7.14
C ASN A 61 -16.13 -9.07 -8.54
N ASN A 62 -17.44 -8.86 -8.66
CA ASN A 62 -18.13 -8.62 -9.94
C ASN A 62 -17.84 -9.68 -11.03
N GLY A 63 -17.79 -10.96 -10.64
CA GLY A 63 -17.52 -12.07 -11.56
C GLY A 63 -16.07 -12.17 -12.06
N THR A 64 -15.16 -11.38 -11.46
CA THR A 64 -13.72 -11.50 -11.68
C THR A 64 -13.10 -12.11 -10.44
N THR A 65 -12.34 -13.20 -10.61
CA THR A 65 -11.57 -13.83 -9.53
C THR A 65 -10.13 -13.36 -9.60
N ALA A 66 -9.59 -12.92 -8.47
CA ALA A 66 -8.22 -12.41 -8.37
C ALA A 66 -7.64 -12.66 -6.98
N PHE A 67 -6.31 -12.79 -6.90
CA PHE A 67 -5.61 -12.78 -5.63
C PHE A 67 -5.47 -11.34 -5.13
N VAL A 68 -5.93 -11.11 -3.91
CA VAL A 68 -5.80 -9.83 -3.20
C VAL A 68 -4.71 -9.97 -2.16
N TRP A 69 -3.62 -9.24 -2.37
CA TRP A 69 -2.49 -9.15 -1.45
C TRP A 69 -2.60 -7.86 -0.66
N ILE A 70 -2.79 -7.98 0.65
CA ILE A 70 -2.85 -6.85 1.58
C ILE A 70 -1.49 -6.76 2.27
N GLY A 71 -0.78 -5.66 2.01
CA GLY A 71 0.53 -5.38 2.58
C GLY A 71 0.49 -5.15 4.08
N GLU A 72 1.67 -5.15 4.69
CA GLU A 72 1.82 -4.77 6.09
C GLU A 72 1.56 -3.27 6.27
N THR A 73 0.97 -2.87 7.41
CA THR A 73 0.85 -1.46 7.76
C THR A 73 2.19 -0.99 8.35
N SER A 74 2.74 0.10 7.82
CA SER A 74 4.10 0.54 8.12
C SER A 74 4.20 1.27 9.46
N GLY A 75 4.41 0.51 10.54
CA GLY A 75 5.00 1.01 11.79
C GLY A 75 4.07 1.69 12.80
N PRO A 76 4.61 2.28 13.88
CA PRO A 76 3.84 2.83 15.00
C PRO A 76 3.03 4.10 14.66
N PHE A 77 3.24 4.64 13.46
CA PHE A 77 2.46 5.74 12.91
C PHE A 77 1.68 5.24 11.70
N ASP A 78 0.86 4.20 11.93
CA ASP A 78 -0.11 3.73 10.93
C ASP A 78 -0.83 4.96 10.36
N GLN A 79 -0.71 5.14 9.05
CA GLN A 79 -1.45 6.18 8.37
C GLN A 79 -2.94 5.94 8.63
N PRO A 80 -3.77 6.99 8.77
CA PRO A 80 -5.21 6.81 8.92
C PRO A 80 -5.81 6.04 7.73
N SER A 81 -5.15 6.10 6.58
CA SER A 81 -5.41 5.27 5.41
C SER A 81 -4.91 3.83 5.64
N GLY A 82 -5.71 2.85 5.26
CA GLY A 82 -5.42 1.43 5.42
C GLY A 82 -4.21 0.93 4.59
N PRO A 83 -3.88 -0.37 4.70
CA PRO A 83 -2.69 -0.97 4.09
C PRO A 83 -2.64 -0.85 2.56
N SER A 84 -1.46 -1.10 1.99
CA SER A 84 -1.32 -1.27 0.54
C SER A 84 -2.09 -2.51 0.06
N CYS A 85 -2.64 -2.42 -1.15
CA CYS A 85 -3.39 -3.50 -1.78
C CYS A 85 -2.86 -3.75 -3.19
N TYR A 86 -2.57 -5.01 -3.50
CA TYR A 86 -2.11 -5.47 -4.81
C TYR A 86 -3.07 -6.53 -5.31
N LEU A 87 -3.44 -6.44 -6.57
CA LEU A 87 -4.38 -7.32 -7.22
C LEU A 87 -3.65 -8.12 -8.29
N PHE A 88 -3.68 -9.45 -8.19
CA PHE A 88 -3.14 -10.35 -9.19
C PHE A 88 -4.27 -11.16 -9.82
N ASP A 89 -4.24 -11.38 -11.13
CA ASP A 89 -5.17 -12.31 -11.75
C ASP A 89 -4.88 -13.76 -11.34
N THR A 90 -5.74 -14.70 -11.76
CA THR A 90 -5.54 -16.13 -11.49
C THR A 90 -4.28 -16.70 -12.15
N SER A 91 -3.78 -16.08 -13.22
CA SER A 91 -2.47 -16.38 -13.83
C SER A 91 -1.30 -15.79 -13.04
N GLY A 92 -1.59 -15.10 -11.93
CA GLY A 92 -0.61 -14.57 -11.01
C GLY A 92 -0.02 -13.26 -11.50
N LYS A 93 -0.55 -12.66 -12.57
CA LYS A 93 -0.05 -11.41 -13.12
C LYS A 93 -0.62 -10.23 -12.34
N LEU A 94 0.24 -9.27 -11.98
CA LEU A 94 -0.16 -8.03 -11.32
C LEU A 94 -1.05 -7.21 -12.25
N LEU A 95 -2.32 -7.05 -11.87
CA LEU A 95 -3.31 -6.27 -12.58
C LEU A 95 -3.28 -4.80 -12.17
N ALA A 96 -3.25 -4.56 -10.85
CA ALA A 96 -3.33 -3.24 -10.27
C ALA A 96 -2.73 -3.23 -8.87
N TRP A 97 -2.38 -2.05 -8.39
CA TRP A 97 -1.99 -1.84 -7.00
C TRP A 97 -2.37 -0.43 -6.55
N GLN A 98 -2.52 -0.26 -5.25
CA GLN A 98 -2.64 1.04 -4.61
C GLN A 98 -1.84 1.06 -3.30
N PRO A 99 -1.17 2.18 -2.97
CA PRO A 99 -0.33 2.28 -1.78
C PRO A 99 -1.13 2.25 -0.47
N ASP A 100 -2.41 2.60 -0.53
CA ASP A 100 -3.31 2.72 0.62
C ASP A 100 -4.76 2.37 0.24
N THR A 101 -5.51 1.82 1.18
CA THR A 101 -6.94 1.48 1.05
C THR A 101 -7.81 2.26 2.02
N GLY A 102 -9.08 2.48 1.71
CA GLY A 102 -10.05 3.10 2.63
C GLY A 102 -10.35 4.58 2.37
N GLU A 103 -9.84 5.12 1.27
CA GLU A 103 -10.02 6.51 0.83
C GLU A 103 -10.95 6.62 -0.41
N GLY A 104 -11.71 5.57 -0.71
CA GLY A 104 -12.56 5.48 -1.90
C GLY A 104 -11.79 5.10 -3.17
N GLY A 105 -10.63 4.46 -3.03
CA GLY A 105 -9.77 4.06 -4.13
C GLY A 105 -10.34 2.89 -4.97
N PRO A 106 -9.85 2.68 -6.20
CA PRO A 106 -10.34 1.61 -7.08
C PRO A 106 -10.23 0.19 -6.49
N LEU A 107 -9.26 -0.07 -5.61
CA LEU A 107 -9.08 -1.38 -4.99
C LEU A 107 -9.70 -1.49 -3.59
N ASP A 108 -10.46 -0.49 -3.13
CA ASP A 108 -11.07 -0.54 -1.79
C ASP A 108 -12.13 -1.65 -1.68
N SER A 109 -12.96 -1.82 -2.71
CA SER A 109 -13.93 -2.93 -2.75
C SER A 109 -13.24 -4.30 -2.69
N TRP A 110 -12.09 -4.43 -3.35
CA TRP A 110 -11.27 -5.63 -3.31
C TRP A 110 -10.59 -5.84 -1.96
N ALA A 111 -10.09 -4.79 -1.32
CA ALA A 111 -9.50 -4.88 0.00
C ALA A 111 -10.54 -5.27 1.07
N ILE A 112 -11.74 -4.68 1.02
CA ILE A 112 -12.86 -5.03 1.90
C ILE A 112 -13.27 -6.50 1.70
N ALA A 113 -13.41 -6.93 0.45
CA ALA A 113 -13.74 -8.31 0.12
C ALA A 113 -12.61 -9.26 0.54
N GLY A 114 -11.36 -8.88 0.33
CA GLY A 114 -10.16 -9.60 0.79
C GLY A 114 -10.17 -9.83 2.29
N HIS A 115 -10.38 -8.78 3.10
CA HIS A 115 -10.49 -8.90 4.55
C HIS A 115 -11.62 -9.82 5.04
N SER A 116 -12.66 -10.01 4.21
CA SER A 116 -13.80 -10.87 4.52
C SER A 116 -13.65 -12.29 3.97
N ALA A 117 -12.70 -12.51 3.06
CA ALA A 117 -12.48 -13.78 2.39
C ALA A 117 -11.67 -14.74 3.27
N LYS A 118 -11.67 -16.02 2.86
CA LYS A 118 -10.83 -17.02 3.51
C LYS A 118 -9.37 -16.71 3.22
N GLU A 119 -8.59 -16.53 4.28
CA GLU A 119 -7.15 -16.36 4.18
C GLU A 119 -6.52 -17.59 3.50
N MET A 120 -5.58 -17.29 2.61
CA MET A 120 -4.82 -18.26 1.83
C MET A 120 -3.34 -18.01 2.06
N THR A 121 -2.59 -19.09 2.24
CA THR A 121 -1.14 -18.98 2.37
C THR A 121 -0.49 -18.68 1.02
N LEU A 122 0.69 -18.06 1.05
CA LEU A 122 1.44 -17.81 -0.18
C LEU A 122 1.75 -19.10 -0.96
N SER A 123 2.02 -20.20 -0.27
CA SER A 123 2.25 -21.50 -0.89
C SER A 123 1.02 -22.00 -1.63
N GLU A 124 -0.16 -21.92 -1.01
CA GLU A 124 -1.43 -22.29 -1.64
C GLU A 124 -1.72 -21.40 -2.85
N ALA A 125 -1.51 -20.10 -2.75
CA ALA A 125 -1.75 -19.17 -3.86
C ALA A 125 -0.83 -19.44 -5.07
N ILE A 126 0.42 -19.83 -4.82
CA ILE A 126 1.37 -20.21 -5.89
C ILE A 126 1.02 -21.58 -6.49
N GLU A 127 0.44 -22.49 -5.70
CA GLU A 127 0.01 -23.81 -6.16
C GLU A 127 -1.24 -23.69 -7.04
N GLU A 128 -2.26 -22.96 -6.59
CA GLU A 128 -3.49 -22.65 -7.35
C GLU A 128 -3.18 -21.97 -8.69
N ASN A 129 -2.12 -21.17 -8.73
CA ASN A 129 -1.66 -20.47 -9.93
C ASN A 129 -1.05 -21.39 -11.01
N ARG A 130 -0.68 -22.63 -10.67
CA ARG A 130 -0.05 -23.57 -11.62
C ARG A 130 -1.05 -24.46 -12.34
N GLU A 131 -2.28 -24.54 -11.87
CA GLU A 131 -3.37 -25.30 -12.49
C GLU A 131 -3.97 -24.55 -13.69
#